data_AF-A0A951UZI6-F1
#
_entry.id   AF-A0A951UZI6-F1
#
_cell.length_a   1.000
_cell.length_b   1.000
_cell.length_c   1.000
_cell.angle_alpha   90.00
_cell.angle_beta   90.00
_cell.angle_gamma   90.00
#
_symmetry.space_group_name_H-M   'P 1'
#
loop_
_entity.id
_entity.type
_entity.pdbx_description
1 polymer ?
#
loop_
_entity_poly.entity_id
_entity_poly.type
_entity_poly.pdbx_seq_one_letter_code
_entity_poly.pdbx_strand_id
1 'polypeptide(L)'
;MNKFNCLICNEEVLYENESKERVCYYCKKTYESAIVCKNGHYVCDACHSSDAYTAITNYCLNTYSTNPLEMALDLMKHPSIKMHGPEHHYLVPAVLSTAFLNKTDNREKLDDLLNECQKRAKNVLGGFCGFYGACGAGVGCGIYTSLIQESGPMNKEEWGLCNLMTSKSLENISKYGGPRCCKRDSFTAIETAIDFTKEYLNVELDKTPDLKCNFNNLNKECLHTKCKFYNESILVLEEN
;
A
#
# COMPACT_ATOMS: atom_id res chain seq x y z
N MET A 1 -8.18 16.05 -8.88
CA MET A 1 -7.69 15.25 -10.03
C MET A 1 -8.32 15.81 -11.28
N ASN A 2 -7.51 16.34 -12.19
CA ASN A 2 -7.99 16.76 -13.51
C ASN A 2 -8.49 15.53 -14.26
N LYS A 3 -9.71 15.61 -14.81
CA LYS A 3 -10.35 14.51 -15.56
C LYS A 3 -9.58 14.09 -16.83
N PHE A 4 -8.55 14.83 -17.20
CA PHE A 4 -7.77 14.68 -18.44
C PHE A 4 -6.30 14.29 -18.21
N ASN A 5 -5.89 14.08 -16.95
CA ASN A 5 -4.51 13.80 -16.61
C ASN A 5 -4.30 12.33 -16.23
N CYS A 6 -3.08 11.84 -16.42
CA CYS A 6 -2.66 10.49 -16.11
C CYS A 6 -2.84 10.17 -14.64
N LEU A 7 -3.44 9.02 -14.35
CA LEU A 7 -3.72 8.56 -12.99
C LEU A 7 -2.47 8.20 -12.18
N ILE A 8 -1.34 7.94 -12.84
CA ILE A 8 -0.08 7.52 -12.20
C ILE A 8 0.83 8.69 -11.87
N CYS A 9 0.97 9.64 -12.80
CA CYS A 9 1.93 10.74 -12.69
C CYS A 9 1.30 12.13 -12.81
N ASN A 10 -0.02 12.21 -12.98
CA ASN A 10 -0.78 13.47 -13.14
C ASN A 10 -0.39 14.33 -14.36
N GLU A 11 0.41 13.78 -15.28
CA GLU A 11 0.81 14.41 -16.53
C GLU A 11 -0.25 14.26 -17.63
N GLU A 12 -0.11 15.02 -18.71
CA GLU A 12 -0.98 14.98 -19.88
C GLU A 12 -1.13 13.56 -20.46
N VAL A 13 -2.37 13.25 -20.87
CA VAL A 13 -2.71 12.06 -21.63
C VAL A 13 -2.82 12.42 -23.11
N LEU A 14 -2.08 11.70 -23.94
CA LEU A 14 -2.04 11.85 -25.38
C LEU A 14 -3.08 10.95 -26.05
N TYR A 15 -3.67 11.46 -27.12
CA TYR A 15 -4.59 10.74 -28.00
C TYR A 15 -3.92 10.56 -29.36
N GLU A 16 -3.55 9.33 -29.68
CA GLU A 16 -2.93 8.96 -30.95
C GLU A 16 -4.00 8.60 -32.00
N ASN A 17 -3.67 8.68 -33.28
CA ASN A 17 -4.62 8.35 -34.36
C ASN A 17 -4.81 6.84 -34.56
N GLU A 18 -3.86 6.03 -34.09
CA GLU A 18 -3.88 4.56 -34.21
C GLU A 18 -3.75 3.93 -32.82
N SER A 19 -4.52 2.88 -32.57
CA SER A 19 -4.37 2.07 -31.37
C SER A 19 -3.07 1.27 -31.42
N LYS A 20 -2.37 1.19 -30.29
CA LYS A 20 -1.17 0.35 -30.11
C LYS A 20 -1.37 -0.57 -28.92
N GLU A 21 -0.58 -1.64 -28.85
CA GLU A 21 -0.51 -2.47 -27.66
C GLU A 21 0.08 -1.68 -26.49
N ARG A 22 -0.63 -1.70 -25.37
CA ARG A 22 -0.26 -1.06 -24.11
C ARG A 22 -0.39 -2.04 -22.96
N VAL A 23 0.54 -1.99 -22.01
CA VAL A 23 0.48 -2.78 -20.78
C VAL A 23 -0.17 -1.93 -19.69
N CYS A 24 -1.25 -2.42 -19.08
CA CYS A 24 -1.89 -1.71 -17.97
C CYS A 24 -0.96 -1.65 -16.75
N TYR A 25 -0.81 -0.45 -16.18
CA TYR A 25 0.06 -0.20 -15.03
C TYR A 25 -0.30 -1.07 -13.81
N TYR A 26 -1.59 -1.32 -13.57
CA TYR A 26 -2.05 -2.06 -12.40
C TYR A 26 -2.13 -3.57 -12.62
N CYS A 27 -2.95 -4.03 -13.58
CA CYS A 27 -3.16 -5.47 -13.79
C CYS A 27 -2.10 -6.14 -14.66
N LYS A 28 -1.16 -5.38 -15.25
CA LYS A 28 -0.08 -5.87 -16.13
C LYS A 28 -0.52 -6.63 -17.38
N LYS A 29 -1.82 -6.67 -17.68
CA LYS A 29 -2.38 -7.23 -18.92
C LYS A 29 -2.20 -6.25 -20.09
N THR A 30 -2.09 -6.80 -21.29
CA THR A 30 -1.98 -6.05 -22.55
C THR A 30 -3.35 -5.72 -23.12
N TYR A 31 -3.51 -4.51 -23.65
CA TYR A 31 -4.72 -3.99 -24.30
C TYR A 31 -4.34 -3.14 -25.51
N GLU A 32 -5.23 -3.03 -26.48
CA GLU A 32 -5.10 -2.02 -27.54
C GLU A 32 -5.68 -0.69 -27.07
N SER A 33 -4.90 0.39 -27.19
CA SER A 33 -5.39 1.74 -26.92
C SER A 33 -4.65 2.80 -27.71
N ALA A 34 -5.42 3.77 -28.21
CA ALA A 34 -4.93 5.02 -28.76
C ALA A 34 -4.61 6.07 -27.68
N ILE A 35 -4.87 5.77 -26.41
CA ILE A 35 -4.73 6.69 -25.28
C ILE A 35 -3.51 6.27 -24.45
N VAL A 36 -2.57 7.17 -24.24
CA VAL A 36 -1.38 6.91 -23.41
C VAL A 36 -0.93 8.18 -22.72
N CYS A 37 -0.44 8.09 -21.49
CA CYS A 37 0.24 9.22 -20.86
C CYS A 37 1.51 9.60 -21.65
N LYS A 38 1.90 10.89 -21.67
CA LYS A 38 3.18 11.32 -22.25
C LYS A 38 4.41 10.59 -21.70
N ASN A 39 4.31 10.07 -20.47
CA ASN A 39 5.35 9.25 -19.82
C ASN A 39 5.17 7.73 -20.04
N GLY A 40 4.30 7.30 -20.96
CA GLY A 40 4.09 5.90 -21.33
C GLY A 40 3.12 5.11 -20.44
N HIS A 41 2.57 5.71 -19.38
CA HIS A 41 1.60 5.04 -18.52
C HIS A 41 0.27 4.78 -19.24
N TYR A 42 -0.29 3.60 -19.05
CA TYR A 42 -1.61 3.21 -19.49
C TYR A 42 -2.37 2.50 -18.36
N VAL A 43 -3.67 2.78 -18.22
CA VAL A 43 -4.56 2.13 -17.24
C VAL A 43 -5.82 1.71 -17.98
N CYS A 44 -6.16 0.42 -17.97
CA CYS A 44 -7.38 -0.06 -18.62
C CYS A 44 -8.64 0.35 -17.85
N ASP A 45 -9.79 0.41 -18.53
CA ASP A 45 -11.06 0.88 -17.96
C ASP A 45 -11.49 0.11 -16.72
N ALA A 46 -11.26 -1.20 -16.70
CA ALA A 46 -11.57 -2.05 -15.56
C ALA A 46 -10.73 -1.69 -14.32
N CYS A 47 -9.43 -1.42 -14.49
CA CYS A 47 -8.59 -0.95 -13.39
C CYS A 47 -8.98 0.48 -12.99
N HIS A 48 -9.19 1.35 -13.97
CA HIS A 48 -9.53 2.76 -13.76
C HIS A 48 -10.80 2.93 -12.90
N SER A 49 -11.81 2.08 -13.10
CA SER A 49 -13.10 2.14 -12.40
C SER A 49 -13.18 1.25 -11.15
N SER A 50 -12.11 0.53 -10.81
CA SER A 50 -12.13 -0.45 -9.72
C SER A 50 -12.23 0.18 -8.33
N ASP A 51 -12.96 -0.47 -7.43
CA ASP A 51 -12.94 -0.13 -6.00
C ASP A 51 -11.56 -0.43 -5.39
N ALA A 52 -11.30 0.13 -4.21
CA ALA A 52 -9.97 0.05 -3.60
C ALA A 52 -9.50 -1.39 -3.33
N TYR A 53 -10.40 -2.28 -2.89
CA TYR A 53 -10.03 -3.64 -2.55
C TYR A 53 -9.72 -4.44 -3.81
N THR A 54 -10.54 -4.29 -4.85
CA THR A 54 -10.29 -4.90 -6.16
C THR A 54 -8.98 -4.40 -6.78
N ALA A 55 -8.71 -3.09 -6.70
CA ALA A 55 -7.46 -2.49 -7.18
C ALA A 55 -6.22 -3.08 -6.48
N ILE A 56 -6.27 -3.16 -5.14
CA ILE A 56 -5.19 -3.74 -4.33
C ILE A 56 -4.96 -5.21 -4.69
N THR A 57 -6.02 -6.03 -4.69
CA THR A 57 -5.91 -7.46 -4.99
C THR A 57 -5.32 -7.69 -6.39
N ASN A 58 -5.86 -7.00 -7.41
CA ASN A 58 -5.38 -7.19 -8.78
C ASN A 58 -3.93 -6.76 -8.96
N TYR A 59 -3.50 -5.66 -8.33
CA TYR A 59 -2.10 -5.25 -8.37
C TYR A 59 -1.20 -6.31 -7.73
N CYS A 60 -1.53 -6.76 -6.53
CA CYS A 60 -0.77 -7.76 -5.79
C CYS A 60 -0.66 -9.09 -6.56
N LEU A 61 -1.75 -9.56 -7.16
CA LEU A 61 -1.77 -10.79 -7.96
C LEU A 61 -0.89 -10.73 -9.21
N ASN A 62 -0.53 -9.54 -9.72
CA ASN A 62 0.24 -9.39 -10.96
C ASN A 62 1.66 -8.82 -10.77
N THR A 63 2.07 -8.50 -9.54
CA THR A 63 3.42 -7.99 -9.25
C THR A 63 4.35 -9.06 -8.66
N TYR A 64 5.60 -9.08 -9.11
CA TYR A 64 6.67 -9.92 -8.56
C TYR A 64 7.61 -9.13 -7.63
N SER A 65 7.27 -7.88 -7.31
CA SER A 65 8.09 -7.05 -6.42
C SER A 65 8.19 -7.66 -5.02
N THR A 66 9.39 -7.58 -4.46
CA THR A 66 9.74 -7.95 -3.09
C THR A 66 9.83 -6.72 -2.17
N ASN A 67 9.49 -5.53 -2.68
CA ASN A 67 9.52 -4.26 -1.94
C ASN A 67 8.08 -3.78 -1.63
N PRO A 68 7.58 -3.98 -0.39
CA PRO A 68 6.22 -3.60 -0.05
C PRO A 68 6.00 -2.09 0.07
N LEU A 69 7.06 -1.28 0.29
CA LEU A 69 6.93 0.19 0.33
C LEU A 69 6.64 0.76 -1.05
N GLU A 70 7.32 0.27 -2.09
CA GLU A 70 7.07 0.69 -3.48
C GLU A 70 5.69 0.29 -3.94
N MET A 71 5.28 -0.95 -3.63
CA MET A 71 3.93 -1.42 -3.93
C MET A 71 2.87 -0.55 -3.25
N ALA A 72 3.06 -0.19 -1.98
CA ALA A 72 2.17 0.69 -1.27
C ALA A 72 2.12 2.10 -1.88
N LEU A 73 3.28 2.69 -2.18
CA LEU A 73 3.37 4.01 -2.80
C LEU A 73 2.63 4.05 -4.14
N ASP A 74 2.79 3.01 -4.97
CA ASP A 74 2.14 2.87 -6.26
C ASP A 74 0.62 2.70 -6.15
N LEU A 75 0.17 1.80 -5.28
CA LEU A 75 -1.25 1.59 -5.02
C LEU A 75 -1.91 2.87 -4.52
N MET A 76 -1.25 3.61 -3.63
CA MET A 76 -1.78 4.86 -3.09
C MET A 76 -1.95 6.00 -4.11
N LYS A 77 -1.46 5.84 -5.36
CA LYS A 77 -1.77 6.75 -6.48
C LYS A 77 -3.17 6.50 -7.05
N HIS A 78 -3.72 5.31 -6.85
CA HIS A 78 -5.04 4.95 -7.36
C HIS A 78 -6.14 5.79 -6.71
N PRO A 79 -7.09 6.37 -7.46
CA PRO A 79 -8.08 7.32 -6.95
C PRO A 79 -9.07 6.72 -5.94
N SER A 80 -9.26 5.40 -5.97
CA SER A 80 -10.08 4.72 -4.97
C SER A 80 -9.37 4.60 -3.62
N ILE A 81 -8.04 4.72 -3.56
CA ILE A 81 -7.26 4.77 -2.33
C ILE A 81 -7.13 6.22 -1.87
N LYS A 82 -7.91 6.58 -0.85
CA LYS A 82 -8.04 7.96 -0.37
C LYS A 82 -6.85 8.33 0.51
N MET A 83 -6.76 9.62 0.86
CA MET A 83 -5.75 10.08 1.81
C MET A 83 -5.94 9.45 3.19
N HIS A 84 -7.21 9.29 3.59
CA HIS A 84 -7.63 8.64 4.82
C HIS A 84 -8.79 7.69 4.53
N GLY A 85 -8.72 6.45 4.99
CA GLY A 85 -9.79 5.48 4.79
C GLY A 85 -9.41 4.04 5.19
N PRO A 86 -10.40 3.15 5.32
CA PRO A 86 -10.19 1.76 5.75
C PRO A 86 -9.48 0.90 4.70
N GLU A 87 -9.40 1.33 3.45
CA GLU A 87 -8.67 0.62 2.39
C GLU A 87 -7.18 0.44 2.73
N HIS A 88 -6.59 1.35 3.52
CA HIS A 88 -5.21 1.24 4.01
C HIS A 88 -5.03 0.05 4.95
N HIS A 89 -6.09 -0.38 5.63
CA HIS A 89 -6.06 -1.51 6.56
C HIS A 89 -5.93 -2.85 5.82
N TYR A 90 -6.36 -2.91 4.55
CA TYR A 90 -6.11 -4.05 3.66
C TYR A 90 -4.83 -3.88 2.84
N LEU A 91 -4.55 -2.67 2.36
CA LEU A 91 -3.35 -2.38 1.57
C LEU A 91 -2.07 -2.85 2.27
N VAL A 92 -1.89 -2.48 3.54
CA VAL A 92 -0.68 -2.80 4.32
C VAL A 92 -0.41 -4.31 4.39
N PRO A 93 -1.33 -5.16 4.89
CA PRO A 93 -1.07 -6.59 4.92
C PRO A 93 -0.99 -7.20 3.51
N ALA A 94 -1.76 -6.71 2.54
CA ALA A 94 -1.71 -7.24 1.18
C ALA A 94 -0.33 -7.09 0.52
N VAL A 95 0.29 -5.89 0.61
CA VAL A 95 1.62 -5.68 0.02
C VAL A 95 2.71 -6.44 0.77
N LEU A 96 2.59 -6.55 2.11
CA LEU A 96 3.54 -7.31 2.92
C LEU A 96 3.47 -8.81 2.60
N SER A 97 2.26 -9.37 2.52
CA SER A 97 2.05 -10.77 2.14
C SER A 97 2.56 -11.05 0.72
N THR A 98 2.30 -10.14 -0.21
CA THR A 98 2.78 -10.27 -1.60
C THR A 98 4.31 -10.28 -1.66
N ALA A 99 4.96 -9.30 -1.01
CA ALA A 99 6.42 -9.23 -0.96
C ALA A 99 7.03 -10.49 -0.34
N PHE A 100 6.44 -10.96 0.77
CA PHE A 100 6.90 -12.17 1.45
C PHE A 100 6.80 -13.41 0.57
N LEU A 101 5.62 -13.68 -0.01
CA LEU A 101 5.44 -14.86 -0.85
C LEU A 101 6.24 -14.80 -2.15
N ASN A 102 6.50 -13.61 -2.69
CA ASN A 102 7.44 -13.42 -3.80
C ASN A 102 8.88 -13.74 -3.37
N LYS A 103 9.30 -13.30 -2.16
CA LYS A 103 10.66 -13.51 -1.66
C LYS A 103 10.94 -14.97 -1.31
N THR A 104 9.92 -15.72 -0.88
CA THR A 104 10.05 -17.12 -0.46
C THR A 104 9.62 -18.11 -1.53
N ASP A 105 9.35 -17.68 -2.77
CA ASP A 105 8.89 -18.53 -3.87
C ASP A 105 7.62 -19.37 -3.53
N ASN A 106 6.67 -18.78 -2.80
CA ASN A 106 5.38 -19.42 -2.40
C ASN A 106 4.17 -18.69 -2.99
N ARG A 107 4.32 -18.13 -4.20
CA ARG A 107 3.34 -17.22 -4.80
C ARG A 107 2.01 -17.91 -5.17
N GLU A 108 2.00 -19.23 -5.31
CA GLU A 108 0.81 -20.03 -5.53
C GLU A 108 -0.24 -19.89 -4.42
N LYS A 109 0.18 -19.52 -3.20
CA LYS A 109 -0.72 -19.29 -2.05
C LYS A 109 -1.31 -17.88 -2.02
N LEU A 110 -0.87 -16.98 -2.90
CA LEU A 110 -1.14 -15.55 -2.79
C LEU A 110 -2.63 -15.22 -2.89
N ASP A 111 -3.35 -15.85 -3.83
CA ASP A 111 -4.78 -15.55 -4.04
C ASP A 111 -5.61 -15.90 -2.80
N ASP A 112 -5.48 -17.13 -2.30
CA ASP A 112 -6.17 -17.59 -1.09
C ASP A 112 -5.80 -16.72 0.13
N LEU A 113 -4.52 -16.37 0.26
CA LEU A 113 -4.05 -15.54 1.36
C LEU A 113 -4.62 -14.12 1.27
N LEU A 114 -4.66 -13.50 0.10
CA LEU A 114 -5.26 -12.17 -0.11
C LEU A 114 -6.78 -12.18 0.15
N ASN A 115 -7.47 -13.25 -0.23
CA ASN A 115 -8.89 -13.43 0.05
C ASN A 115 -9.16 -13.46 1.56
N GLU A 116 -8.37 -14.21 2.33
CA GLU A 116 -8.51 -14.25 3.78
C GLU A 116 -8.05 -12.96 4.46
N CYS A 117 -6.95 -12.37 3.99
CA CYS A 117 -6.45 -11.07 4.41
C CYS A 117 -7.54 -9.99 4.29
N GLN A 118 -8.23 -9.95 3.15
CA GLN A 118 -9.31 -9.01 2.90
C GLN A 118 -10.46 -9.17 3.91
N LYS A 119 -10.88 -10.41 4.19
CA LYS A 119 -11.95 -10.67 5.17
C LYS A 119 -11.56 -10.15 6.56
N ARG A 120 -10.33 -10.41 7.00
CA ARG A 120 -9.82 -9.94 8.30
C ARG A 120 -9.70 -8.42 8.34
N ALA A 121 -9.13 -7.81 7.31
CA ALA A 121 -8.94 -6.37 7.23
C ALA A 121 -10.27 -5.59 7.21
N LYS A 122 -11.33 -6.14 6.62
CA LYS A 122 -12.68 -5.53 6.65
C LYS A 122 -13.27 -5.42 8.06
N ASN A 123 -12.78 -6.19 9.03
CA ASN A 123 -13.17 -6.06 10.44
C ASN A 123 -12.42 -4.93 11.17
N VAL A 124 -11.40 -4.34 10.55
CA VAL A 124 -10.72 -3.14 11.04
C VAL A 124 -11.43 -1.93 10.44
N LEU A 125 -12.44 -1.41 11.14
CA LEU A 125 -13.34 -0.39 10.62
C LEU A 125 -12.69 0.99 10.48
N GLY A 126 -13.29 1.86 9.67
CA GLY A 126 -12.87 3.26 9.57
C GLY A 126 -12.88 3.95 10.95
N GLY A 127 -11.85 4.74 11.23
CA GLY A 127 -11.72 5.45 12.51
C GLY A 127 -11.11 4.61 13.65
N PHE A 128 -10.70 3.36 13.40
CA PHE A 128 -10.06 2.49 14.42
C PHE A 128 -8.92 3.21 15.16
N CYS A 129 -8.07 3.94 14.42
CA CYS A 129 -6.95 4.71 14.96
C CYS A 129 -7.37 5.80 15.96
N GLY A 130 -8.48 6.47 15.72
CA GLY A 130 -8.94 7.61 16.53
C GLY A 130 -9.87 7.22 17.68
N PHE A 131 -10.64 6.14 17.52
CA PHE A 131 -11.67 5.76 18.50
C PHE A 131 -11.29 4.57 19.36
N TYR A 132 -10.36 3.71 18.90
CA TYR A 132 -9.99 2.47 19.58
C TYR A 132 -8.51 2.42 19.97
N GLY A 133 -7.73 3.47 19.65
CA GLY A 133 -6.32 3.59 20.06
C GLY A 133 -5.35 2.67 19.30
N ALA A 134 -5.84 1.92 18.31
CA ALA A 134 -5.02 1.04 17.47
C ALA A 134 -5.11 1.49 16.02
N CYS A 135 -4.00 1.92 15.42
CA CYS A 135 -4.01 2.26 14.00
C CYS A 135 -4.23 1.01 13.14
N GLY A 136 -5.16 1.09 12.19
CA GLY A 136 -5.49 -0.05 11.33
C GLY A 136 -4.35 -0.52 10.44
N ALA A 137 -3.38 0.35 10.13
CA ALA A 137 -2.12 -0.06 9.49
C ALA A 137 -1.28 -0.97 10.41
N GLY A 138 -1.17 -0.64 11.70
CA GLY A 138 -0.45 -1.45 12.68
C GLY A 138 -1.15 -2.79 12.96
N VAL A 139 -2.49 -2.78 13.07
CA VAL A 139 -3.29 -4.02 13.13
C VAL A 139 -3.12 -4.84 11.86
N GLY A 140 -3.04 -4.18 10.70
CA GLY A 140 -2.73 -4.79 9.41
C GLY A 140 -1.42 -5.59 9.44
N CYS A 141 -0.36 -5.07 10.04
CA CYS A 141 0.88 -5.83 10.22
C CYS A 141 0.67 -7.11 11.04
N GLY A 142 -0.15 -7.07 12.09
CA GLY A 142 -0.55 -8.26 12.84
C GLY A 142 -1.35 -9.27 12.00
N ILE A 143 -2.26 -8.80 11.15
CA ILE A 143 -2.99 -9.65 10.19
C ILE A 143 -2.02 -10.36 9.25
N TYR A 144 -1.05 -9.61 8.69
CA TYR A 144 0.01 -10.17 7.85
C TYR A 144 0.78 -11.28 8.58
N THR A 145 1.30 -11.01 9.79
CA THR A 145 2.06 -12.00 10.56
C THR A 145 1.21 -13.24 10.89
N SER A 146 -0.06 -13.05 11.25
CA SER A 146 -0.97 -14.17 11.54
C SER A 146 -1.22 -15.06 10.33
N LEU A 147 -1.34 -14.48 9.13
CA LEU A 147 -1.52 -15.27 7.91
C LEU A 147 -0.26 -16.04 7.53
N ILE A 148 0.91 -15.38 7.58
CA ILE A 148 2.19 -16.02 7.23
C ILE A 148 2.57 -17.14 8.21
N GLN A 149 2.28 -16.96 9.50
CA GLN A 149 2.55 -17.94 10.55
C GLN A 149 1.41 -18.95 10.72
N GLU A 150 0.36 -18.89 9.90
CA GLU A 150 -0.86 -19.72 10.04
C GLU A 150 -1.41 -19.73 11.48
N SER A 151 -1.31 -18.59 12.16
CA SER A 151 -1.59 -18.44 13.58
C SER A 151 -3.08 -18.25 13.86
N GLY A 152 -3.57 -18.92 14.91
CA GLY A 152 -4.90 -18.75 15.50
C GLY A 152 -4.87 -18.61 17.04
N PRO A 153 -6.03 -18.48 17.68
CA PRO A 153 -6.14 -18.17 19.12
C PRO A 153 -5.55 -19.21 20.08
N MET A 154 -5.34 -20.45 19.61
CA MET A 154 -4.83 -21.55 20.42
C MET A 154 -3.33 -21.79 20.23
N ASN A 155 -2.68 -21.08 19.28
CA ASN A 155 -1.24 -21.13 19.09
C ASN A 155 -0.52 -20.46 20.27
N LYS A 156 0.70 -20.90 20.56
CA LYS A 156 1.49 -20.39 21.69
C LYS A 156 2.41 -19.24 21.24
N GLU A 157 3.44 -19.58 20.48
CA GLU A 157 4.50 -18.65 20.11
C GLU A 157 4.04 -17.72 18.99
N GLU A 158 3.38 -18.26 17.96
CA GLU A 158 2.93 -17.49 16.80
C GLU A 158 1.87 -16.46 17.19
N TRP A 159 0.99 -16.82 18.14
CA TRP A 159 -0.02 -15.90 18.65
C TRP A 159 0.62 -14.69 19.36
N GLY A 160 1.63 -14.95 20.19
CA GLY A 160 2.42 -13.90 20.84
C GLY A 160 3.14 -13.02 19.82
N LEU A 161 3.68 -13.64 18.76
CA LEU A 161 4.40 -12.95 17.70
C LEU A 161 3.50 -11.98 16.92
N CYS A 162 2.25 -12.35 16.64
CA CYS A 162 1.27 -11.48 15.98
C CYS A 162 0.95 -10.23 16.82
N ASN A 163 0.83 -10.40 18.14
CA ASN A 163 0.63 -9.28 19.07
C ASN A 163 1.87 -8.40 19.13
N LEU A 164 3.07 -8.99 19.14
CA LEU A 164 4.33 -8.25 19.15
C LEU A 164 4.51 -7.40 17.88
N MET A 165 4.22 -7.95 16.69
CA MET A 165 4.24 -7.20 15.43
C MET A 165 3.29 -5.99 15.49
N THR A 166 2.06 -6.23 15.95
CA THR A 166 1.07 -5.16 16.11
C THR A 166 1.57 -4.08 17.08
N SER A 167 2.08 -4.50 18.23
CA SER A 167 2.61 -3.60 19.27
C SER A 167 3.76 -2.73 18.76
N LYS A 168 4.78 -3.33 18.13
CA LYS A 168 5.93 -2.59 17.55
C LYS A 168 5.49 -1.61 16.47
N SER A 169 4.54 -2.02 15.62
CA SER A 169 3.99 -1.14 14.57
C SER A 169 3.27 0.05 15.18
N LEU A 170 2.43 -0.18 16.19
CA LEU A 170 1.72 0.89 16.90
C LEU A 170 2.67 1.81 17.68
N GLU A 171 3.71 1.26 18.32
CA GLU A 171 4.75 2.02 19.00
C GLU A 171 5.42 3.00 18.02
N ASN A 172 5.86 2.52 16.85
CA ASN A 172 6.50 3.37 15.85
C ASN A 172 5.55 4.41 15.24
N ILE A 173 4.27 4.07 15.06
CA ILE A 173 3.25 5.04 14.61
C ILE A 173 3.04 6.13 15.68
N SER A 174 2.97 5.75 16.96
CA SER A 174 2.66 6.67 18.06
C SER A 174 3.69 7.80 18.23
N LYS A 175 4.94 7.58 17.77
CA LYS A 175 6.02 8.58 17.82
C LYS A 175 5.72 9.85 17.01
N TYR A 176 4.83 9.80 16.02
CA TYR A 176 4.41 11.00 15.27
C TYR A 176 3.32 11.81 15.97
N GLY A 177 2.61 11.23 16.93
CA GLY A 177 1.41 11.81 17.50
C GLY A 177 0.30 12.01 16.45
N GLY A 178 -0.45 13.10 16.60
CA GLY A 178 -1.50 13.53 15.67
C GLY A 178 -1.20 14.87 15.02
N PRO A 179 -2.04 15.31 14.06
CA PRO A 179 -3.21 14.60 13.54
C PRO A 179 -2.88 13.37 12.67
N ARG A 180 -3.92 12.54 12.45
CA ARG A 180 -3.83 11.26 11.70
C ARG A 180 -3.31 11.45 10.27
N CYS A 181 -2.64 10.43 9.74
CA CYS A 181 -2.27 10.36 8.33
C CYS A 181 -2.14 8.89 7.91
N CYS A 182 -3.16 8.33 7.25
CA CYS A 182 -3.16 6.91 6.90
C CYS A 182 -1.95 6.53 6.03
N LYS A 183 -1.51 7.40 5.12
CA LYS A 183 -0.33 7.13 4.28
C LYS A 183 0.98 7.07 5.10
N ARG A 184 1.23 8.04 5.98
CA ARG A 184 2.40 8.02 6.90
C ARG A 184 2.38 6.79 7.79
N ASP A 185 1.21 6.49 8.36
CA ASP A 185 1.07 5.40 9.31
C ASP A 185 1.23 4.04 8.60
N SER A 186 0.74 3.89 7.36
CA SER A 186 1.00 2.74 6.49
C SER A 186 2.47 2.57 6.16
N PHE A 187 3.18 3.63 5.73
CA PHE A 187 4.62 3.52 5.45
C PHE A 187 5.41 3.15 6.72
N THR A 188 5.06 3.75 7.85
CA THR A 188 5.68 3.45 9.16
C THR A 188 5.45 1.99 9.57
N ALA A 189 4.23 1.50 9.40
CA ALA A 189 3.86 0.12 9.68
C ALA A 189 4.61 -0.86 8.78
N ILE A 190 4.68 -0.59 7.47
CA ILE A 190 5.39 -1.43 6.50
C ILE A 190 6.89 -1.46 6.79
N GLU A 191 7.54 -0.32 7.07
CA GLU A 191 8.95 -0.32 7.46
C GLU A 191 9.20 -1.14 8.72
N THR A 192 8.32 -1.01 9.73
CA THR A 192 8.40 -1.81 10.95
C THR A 192 8.26 -3.29 10.64
N ALA A 193 7.32 -3.64 9.75
CA ALA A 193 7.09 -5.02 9.36
C ALA A 193 8.25 -5.61 8.54
N ILE A 194 8.92 -4.84 7.69
CA ILE A 194 10.13 -5.30 6.99
C ILE A 194 11.21 -5.69 8.01
N ASP A 195 11.49 -4.81 8.97
CA ASP A 195 12.52 -5.04 9.99
C ASP A 195 12.14 -6.24 10.89
N PHE A 196 10.86 -6.34 11.26
CA PHE A 196 10.32 -7.45 12.03
C PHE A 196 10.39 -8.79 11.27
N THR A 197 10.04 -8.82 9.98
CA THR A 197 10.09 -10.02 9.16
C THR A 197 11.52 -10.54 9.04
N LYS A 198 12.51 -9.65 8.95
CA LYS A 198 13.92 -10.03 9.01
C LYS A 198 14.29 -10.64 10.37
N GLU A 199 13.95 -9.96 11.46
CA GLU A 199 14.33 -10.36 12.83
C GLU A 199 13.67 -11.66 13.29
N TYR A 200 12.37 -11.81 13.06
CA TYR A 200 11.58 -12.91 13.64
C TYR A 200 11.23 -14.01 12.64
N LEU A 201 11.15 -13.70 11.33
CA LEU A 201 10.79 -14.67 10.30
C LEU A 201 11.97 -15.10 9.43
N ASN A 202 13.16 -14.52 9.65
CA ASN A 202 14.36 -14.79 8.87
C ASN A 202 14.19 -14.58 7.34
N VAL A 203 13.33 -13.64 6.94
CA VAL A 203 13.11 -13.28 5.53
C VAL A 203 13.42 -11.80 5.34
N GLU A 204 14.35 -11.49 4.43
CA GLU A 204 14.75 -10.11 4.14
C GLU A 204 13.96 -9.54 2.96
N LEU A 205 12.89 -8.81 3.26
CA LEU A 205 12.14 -8.05 2.27
C LEU A 205 12.93 -6.83 1.81
N ASP A 206 12.73 -6.42 0.57
CA ASP A 206 13.41 -5.23 0.05
C ASP A 206 12.80 -3.97 0.66
N LYS A 207 13.64 -2.96 0.87
CA LYS A 207 13.26 -1.70 1.53
C LYS A 207 13.79 -0.53 0.72
N THR A 208 12.92 0.38 0.32
CA THR A 208 13.35 1.65 -0.30
C THR A 208 13.97 2.53 0.80
N PRO A 209 15.27 2.85 0.72
CA PRO A 209 15.87 3.80 1.65
C PRO A 209 15.29 5.19 1.40
N ASP A 210 15.08 5.96 2.48
CA ASP A 210 14.65 7.35 2.43
C ASP A 210 13.38 7.63 1.62
N LEU A 211 12.40 6.72 1.66
CA LEU A 211 11.13 6.83 0.95
C LEU A 211 10.51 8.24 1.12
N LYS A 212 10.17 8.89 0.00
CA LYS A 212 9.51 10.19 -0.02
C LYS A 212 8.04 10.06 -0.43
N CYS A 213 7.17 10.71 0.33
CA CYS A 213 5.72 10.72 0.14
C CYS A 213 5.33 11.65 -1.00
N ASN A 214 4.52 11.15 -1.93
CA ASN A 214 4.03 11.91 -3.08
C ASN A 214 2.66 12.58 -2.88
N PHE A 215 2.21 12.67 -1.62
CA PHE A 215 0.82 13.01 -1.29
C PHE A 215 0.71 14.08 -0.19
N ASN A 216 1.83 14.69 0.20
CA ASN A 216 1.85 15.66 1.29
C ASN A 216 0.98 16.90 1.01
N ASN A 217 0.95 17.42 -0.23
CA ASN A 217 0.07 18.51 -0.66
C ASN A 217 -1.43 18.16 -0.62
N LEU A 218 -1.78 16.88 -0.70
CA LEU A 218 -3.17 16.41 -0.65
C LEU A 218 -3.73 16.33 0.77
N ASN A 219 -2.89 16.47 1.80
CA ASN A 219 -3.27 16.29 3.19
C ASN A 219 -3.14 17.60 3.97
N LYS A 220 -4.27 18.23 4.31
CA LYS A 220 -4.31 19.47 5.10
C LYS A 220 -3.69 19.29 6.49
N GLU A 221 -3.74 18.08 7.03
CA GLU A 221 -3.19 17.69 8.32
C GLU A 221 -1.73 17.19 8.23
N CYS A 222 -1.01 17.47 7.13
CA CYS A 222 0.37 17.04 6.97
C CYS A 222 1.27 17.65 8.05
N LEU A 223 2.18 16.85 8.60
CA LEU A 223 3.15 17.29 9.62
C LEU A 223 4.40 17.96 9.02
N HIS A 224 4.50 18.03 7.69
CA HIS A 224 5.62 18.61 6.95
C HIS A 224 6.95 18.04 7.45
N THR A 225 7.92 18.90 7.79
CA THR A 225 9.27 18.51 8.25
C THR A 225 9.29 17.63 9.51
N LYS A 226 8.18 17.51 10.24
CA LYS A 226 8.04 16.56 11.36
C LYS A 226 7.66 15.14 10.92
N CYS A 227 7.39 14.91 9.64
CA CYS A 227 7.16 13.58 9.06
C CYS A 227 8.42 13.14 8.29
N LYS A 228 9.00 11.98 8.60
CA LYS A 228 10.22 11.52 7.91
C LYS A 228 10.05 11.31 6.41
N PHE A 229 8.83 11.00 5.98
CA PHE A 229 8.48 10.79 4.57
C PHE A 229 8.20 12.11 3.84
N TYR A 230 8.29 13.25 4.49
CA TYR A 230 7.97 14.53 3.86
C TYR A 230 8.90 14.80 2.67
N ASN A 231 8.28 15.20 1.56
CA ASN A 231 8.96 15.55 0.33
C ASN A 231 8.83 17.06 0.06
N GLU A 232 9.89 17.81 0.33
CA GLU A 232 9.91 19.27 0.13
C GLU A 232 9.70 19.67 -1.34
N SER A 233 10.10 18.83 -2.30
CA SER A 233 10.06 19.19 -3.73
C SER A 233 8.65 19.29 -4.32
N ILE A 234 7.62 18.79 -3.62
CA ILE A 234 6.23 18.77 -4.12
C ILE A 234 5.54 20.13 -3.95
N LEU A 235 6.01 20.98 -3.03
CA LEU A 235 5.43 22.32 -2.84
C LEU A 235 5.79 23.29 -3.98
N VAL A 236 6.89 23.06 -4.69
CA VAL A 236 7.41 24.00 -5.70
C VAL A 236 6.61 23.97 -7.02
N LEU A 237 5.70 23.00 -7.19
CA LEU A 237 4.93 22.81 -8.43
C LEU A 237 3.54 23.45 -8.43
N GLU A 238 3.09 24.04 -7.31
CA GLU A 238 1.78 24.72 -7.23
C GLU A 238 1.88 26.26 -7.22
N GLU A 239 3.09 26.83 -7.23
CA GLU A 239 3.34 28.29 -7.27
C GLU A 239 3.85 28.85 -8.62
N ASN A 240 3.90 28.03 -9.68
CA ASN A 240 4.28 28.49 -11.03
C ASN A 240 3.16 28.25 -12.06
#